data_AF-A0A170UE50-F1
#
_entry.id   AF-A0A170UE50-F1
#
_cell.length_a   1.000
_cell.length_b   1.000
_cell.length_c   1.000
_cell.angle_alpha   90.00
_cell.angle_beta   90.00
_cell.angle_gamma   90.00
#
_symmetry.space_group_name_H-M   'P 1'
#
loop_
_entity.id
_entity.type
_entity.pdbx_description
1 polymer ?
#
loop_
_entity_poly.entity_id
_entity_poly.type
_entity_poly.pdbx_seq_one_letter_code
_entity_poly.pdbx_strand_id
1 'polypeptide(L)'
;MSEEIPYYTSTLITKLKIFGQRLEESYKDKLDKAFSYFRNGSKDDSIDFGIRINLLHLIELRAMQWTVCAPVNAYYLTRCSIPEVSDSIDASPASNTNVLLGPGEIIKSSGRYSS
;
A
#
# COMPACT_ATOMS: atom_id res chain seq x y z
N MET A 1 17.89 -1.18 17.04
CA MET A 1 17.12 -2.26 16.38
C MET A 1 15.76 -1.79 15.88
N SER A 2 14.89 -1.17 16.70
CA SER A 2 13.52 -0.82 16.28
C SER A 2 13.44 0.18 15.11
N GLU A 3 14.34 1.15 15.02
CA GLU A 3 14.35 2.17 13.96
C GLU A 3 15.03 1.72 12.65
N GLU A 4 15.77 0.61 12.68
CA GLU A 4 16.55 0.15 11.52
C GLU A 4 15.69 -0.60 10.51
N ILE A 5 14.68 -1.33 10.99
CA ILE A 5 13.81 -2.16 10.14
C ILE A 5 12.94 -1.30 9.20
N PRO A 6 12.29 -0.21 9.66
CA PRO A 6 11.61 0.72 8.76
C PRO A 6 12.54 1.29 7.68
N TYR A 7 13.78 1.64 8.04
CA TYR A 7 14.76 2.14 7.07
C TYR A 7 15.12 1.10 6.00
N TYR A 8 15.37 -0.15 6.40
CA TYR A 8 15.70 -1.23 5.45
C TYR A 8 14.54 -1.55 4.52
N THR A 9 13.31 -1.59 5.03
CA THR A 9 12.12 -1.88 4.21
C THR A 9 11.82 -0.75 3.22
N SER A 10 11.95 0.52 3.64
CA SER A 10 11.87 1.70 2.74
C SER A 10 12.96 1.70 1.66
N THR A 11 14.19 1.35 2.03
CA THR A 11 15.30 1.22 1.09
C THR A 11 15.02 0.10 0.09
N LEU A 12 14.51 -1.04 0.55
CA LEU A 12 14.17 -2.18 -0.31
C LEU A 12 13.10 -1.80 -1.34
N ILE A 13 12.05 -1.06 -0.96
CA ILE A 13 11.04 -0.53 -1.89
C ILE A 13 11.72 0.26 -3.01
N THR A 14 12.61 1.19 -2.66
CA THR A 14 13.33 2.02 -3.63
C THR A 14 14.18 1.20 -4.59
N LYS A 15 14.87 0.17 -4.08
CA LYS A 15 15.70 -0.71 -4.92
C LYS A 15 14.86 -1.61 -5.82
N LEU A 16 13.76 -2.18 -5.32
CA LEU A 16 12.91 -3.07 -6.10
C LEU A 16 12.08 -2.36 -7.16
N LYS A 17 11.78 -1.06 -7.00
CA LYS A 17 11.23 -0.24 -8.10
C LYS A 17 12.15 -0.18 -9.33
N ILE A 18 13.46 -0.25 -9.12
CA ILE A 18 14.46 -0.11 -10.18
C ILE A 18 14.87 -1.49 -10.71
N PHE A 19 15.09 -2.45 -9.81
CA PHE A 19 15.70 -3.74 -10.13
C PHE A 19 14.74 -4.93 -10.05
N GLY A 20 13.49 -4.71 -9.64
CA GLY A 20 12.51 -5.77 -9.37
C GLY A 20 12.29 -6.68 -10.57
N GLN A 21 12.07 -6.11 -11.75
CA GLN A 21 11.86 -6.88 -12.99
C GLN A 21 13.05 -7.81 -13.32
N ARG A 22 14.27 -7.27 -13.28
CA ARG A 22 15.49 -8.07 -13.55
C ARG A 22 15.69 -9.16 -12.50
N LEU A 23 15.39 -8.87 -11.24
CA LEU A 23 15.46 -9.87 -10.17
C LEU A 23 14.40 -10.95 -10.33
N GLU A 24 13.19 -10.62 -10.80
CA GLU A 24 12.14 -11.60 -11.09
C GLU A 24 12.58 -12.57 -12.18
N GLU A 25 13.23 -12.08 -13.23
CA GLU A 25 13.73 -12.91 -14.33
C GLU A 25 14.90 -13.83 -13.92
N SER A 26 15.79 -13.34 -13.05
CA SER A 26 17.05 -14.05 -12.71
C SER A 26 17.00 -14.83 -11.40
N TYR A 27 16.11 -14.45 -10.47
CA TYR A 27 16.10 -14.93 -9.08
C TYR A 27 14.69 -15.12 -8.51
N LYS A 28 13.75 -15.53 -9.37
CA LYS A 28 12.33 -15.73 -9.02
C LYS A 28 12.12 -16.49 -7.71
N ASP A 29 12.76 -17.65 -7.54
CA ASP A 29 12.55 -18.51 -6.37
C ASP A 29 12.97 -17.82 -5.06
N LYS A 30 14.04 -17.00 -5.11
CA LYS A 30 14.50 -16.23 -3.95
C LYS A 30 13.53 -15.12 -3.62
N LEU A 31 12.97 -14.45 -4.63
CA LEU A 31 11.92 -13.45 -4.43
C LEU A 31 10.64 -14.10 -3.91
N ASP A 32 10.23 -15.26 -4.43
CA ASP A 32 9.06 -15.99 -3.95
C ASP A 32 9.19 -16.37 -2.48
N LYS A 33 10.37 -16.83 -2.07
CA LYS A 33 10.68 -17.08 -0.67
C LYS A 33 10.69 -15.80 0.18
N ALA A 34 11.31 -14.71 -0.29
CA ALA A 34 11.32 -13.44 0.45
C ALA A 34 9.90 -12.89 0.64
N PHE A 35 9.09 -12.92 -0.42
CA PHE A 35 7.72 -12.39 -0.41
C PHE A 35 6.74 -13.28 0.36
N SER A 36 7.04 -14.56 0.58
CA SER A 36 6.27 -15.36 1.54
C SER A 36 6.47 -14.85 2.96
N TYR A 37 7.69 -14.48 3.35
CA TYR A 37 7.96 -13.86 4.65
C TYR A 37 7.31 -12.48 4.77
N PHE A 38 7.32 -11.65 3.72
CA PHE A 38 6.66 -10.33 3.75
C PHE A 38 5.15 -10.46 3.97
N ARG A 39 4.49 -11.41 3.28
CA ARG A 39 3.05 -11.69 3.49
C ARG A 39 2.72 -12.20 4.88
N ASN A 40 3.63 -12.97 5.48
CA ASN A 40 3.44 -13.48 6.83
C ASN A 40 3.64 -12.35 7.85
N GLY A 41 4.72 -11.57 7.72
CA GLY A 41 5.01 -10.44 8.60
C GLY A 41 3.97 -9.33 8.54
N SER A 42 3.38 -9.06 7.36
CA SER A 42 2.33 -8.03 7.25
C SER A 42 1.01 -8.39 7.97
N LYS A 43 0.81 -9.67 8.30
CA LYS A 43 -0.36 -10.17 9.05
C LYS A 43 -0.08 -10.32 10.55
N ASP A 44 1.15 -10.05 10.98
CA ASP A 44 1.53 -10.12 12.38
C ASP A 44 1.07 -8.84 13.08
N ASP A 45 0.14 -8.98 14.03
CA ASP A 45 -0.39 -7.86 14.80
C ASP A 45 0.67 -7.23 15.71
N SER A 46 1.74 -7.96 16.03
CA SER A 46 2.84 -7.48 16.87
C SER A 46 3.89 -6.64 16.12
N ILE A 47 3.82 -6.60 14.78
CA ILE A 47 4.76 -5.81 13.97
C ILE A 47 4.40 -4.32 14.02
N ASP A 48 5.42 -3.46 14.03
CA ASP A 48 5.23 -2.02 13.95
C ASP A 48 4.45 -1.62 12.69
N PHE A 49 3.54 -0.64 12.84
CA PHE A 49 2.66 -0.19 11.77
C PHE A 49 3.41 0.32 10.54
N GLY A 50 4.50 1.08 10.71
CA GLY A 50 5.31 1.57 9.61
C GLY A 50 5.97 0.42 8.83
N ILE A 51 6.44 -0.60 9.55
CA ILE A 51 6.94 -1.84 8.93
C ILE A 51 5.82 -2.55 8.16
N ARG A 52 4.62 -2.69 8.75
CA ARG A 52 3.45 -3.32 8.10
C ARG A 52 3.12 -2.61 6.78
N ILE A 53 3.04 -1.29 6.80
CA ILE A 53 2.78 -0.46 5.60
C ILE A 53 3.84 -0.69 4.52
N ASN A 54 5.12 -0.76 4.89
CA ASN A 54 6.19 -1.01 3.93
C ASN A 54 6.12 -2.43 3.33
N LEU A 55 5.79 -3.45 4.13
CA LEU A 55 5.61 -4.81 3.63
C LEU A 55 4.45 -4.91 2.64
N LEU A 56 3.32 -4.27 2.93
CA LEU A 56 2.17 -4.20 2.02
C LEU A 56 2.52 -3.50 0.70
N HIS A 57 3.25 -2.39 0.76
CA HIS A 57 3.72 -1.70 -0.44
C HIS A 57 4.63 -2.59 -1.30
N LEU A 58 5.55 -3.33 -0.69
CA LEU A 58 6.40 -4.29 -1.41
C LEU A 58 5.55 -5.33 -2.14
N ILE A 59 4.58 -5.94 -1.44
CA ILE A 59 3.68 -6.96 -1.99
C ILE A 59 2.88 -6.40 -3.17
N GLU A 60 2.29 -5.22 -3.02
CA GLU A 60 1.51 -4.55 -4.06
C GLU A 60 2.37 -4.24 -5.29
N LEU A 61 3.58 -3.67 -5.08
CA LEU A 61 4.52 -3.37 -6.16
C LEU A 61 4.84 -4.61 -7.00
N ARG A 62 5.02 -5.77 -6.35
CA ARG A 62 5.28 -7.02 -7.06
C ARG A 62 4.02 -7.58 -7.75
N ALA A 63 2.85 -7.46 -7.12
CA ALA A 63 1.58 -7.84 -7.75
C ALA A 63 1.30 -7.02 -9.03
N MET A 64 1.76 -5.78 -9.07
CA MET A 64 1.75 -4.90 -10.24
C MET A 64 2.90 -5.17 -11.24
N GLN A 65 3.57 -6.32 -11.14
CA GLN A 65 4.69 -6.69 -12.02
C GLN A 65 5.80 -5.62 -12.02
N TRP A 66 6.10 -5.06 -10.85
CA TRP A 66 7.11 -4.01 -10.67
C TRP A 66 6.79 -2.68 -11.36
N THR A 67 5.54 -2.49 -11.79
CA THR A 67 5.08 -1.24 -12.38
C THR A 67 4.83 -0.20 -11.30
N VAL A 68 5.53 0.93 -11.38
CA VAL A 68 5.33 2.04 -10.43
C VAL A 68 4.04 2.78 -10.78
N CYS A 69 3.11 2.79 -9.84
CA CYS A 69 1.84 3.50 -9.95
C CYS A 69 1.82 4.72 -9.01
N ALA A 70 1.65 5.93 -9.56
CA ALA A 70 1.72 7.17 -8.79
C ALA A 70 0.65 7.26 -7.66
N PRO A 71 -0.63 6.93 -7.91
CA PRO A 71 -1.64 6.84 -6.84
C PRO A 71 -1.25 5.89 -5.69
N VAL A 72 -0.69 4.72 -6.03
CA VAL A 72 -0.28 3.71 -5.04
C VAL A 72 0.89 4.22 -4.19
N ASN A 73 1.89 4.84 -4.83
CA ASN A 73 2.98 5.48 -4.10
C ASN A 73 2.49 6.57 -3.15
N ALA A 74 1.56 7.41 -3.59
CA ALA A 74 1.00 8.48 -2.77
C ALA A 74 0.24 7.94 -1.56
N TYR A 75 -0.52 6.86 -1.74
CA TYR A 75 -1.21 6.18 -0.65
C TYR A 75 -0.23 5.70 0.43
N TYR A 76 0.79 4.95 0.05
CA TYR A 76 1.75 4.39 1.01
C TYR A 76 2.63 5.47 1.67
N LEU A 77 3.00 6.53 0.95
CA LEU A 77 3.73 7.67 1.51
C LEU A 77 2.90 8.40 2.58
N THR A 78 1.62 8.63 2.28
CA THR A 78 0.68 9.28 3.21
C THR A 78 0.46 8.42 4.45
N ARG A 79 0.18 7.12 4.26
CA ARG A 79 -0.06 6.18 5.36
C ARG A 79 1.16 6.00 6.27
N CYS A 80 2.38 6.03 5.72
CA CYS A 80 3.60 5.94 6.52
C CYS A 80 3.80 7.14 7.47
N SER A 81 3.11 8.26 7.23
CA SER A 81 3.20 9.50 8.02
C SER A 81 2.10 9.63 9.07
N ILE A 82 1.12 8.71 9.11
CA ILE A 82 -0.04 8.77 10.02
C ILE A 82 0.07 7.59 11.01
N PRO A 83 0.15 7.84 12.34
CA PRO A 83 0.10 6.77 13.34
C PRO A 83 -1.27 6.07 13.35
N GLU A 84 -1.33 4.80 13.80
CA GLU A 84 -2.56 3.98 13.82
C GLU A 84 -3.77 4.73 14.41
N VAL A 85 -4.60 5.29 13.54
CA VAL A 85 -5.96 5.70 13.90
C VAL A 85 -6.84 4.48 13.67
N SER A 86 -7.58 4.07 14.71
CA SER A 86 -8.54 2.97 14.67
C SER A 86 -9.33 2.94 13.36
N ASP A 87 -9.54 1.71 12.90
CA ASP A 87 -9.98 1.20 11.60
C ASP A 87 -11.37 1.69 11.10
N SER A 88 -11.65 2.99 11.19
CA SER A 88 -12.90 3.62 10.77
C SER A 88 -12.79 4.37 9.43
N ILE A 89 -11.69 4.22 8.70
CA ILE A 89 -11.52 4.82 7.37
C ILE A 89 -11.66 3.73 6.30
N ASP A 90 -12.91 3.59 5.86
CA ASP A 90 -13.40 2.92 4.65
C ASP A 90 -12.30 2.75 3.59
N ALA A 91 -11.89 1.50 3.36
CA ALA A 91 -10.90 1.11 2.37
C ALA A 91 -11.51 1.05 0.96
N SER A 92 -12.24 2.09 0.55
CA SER A 92 -12.72 2.22 -0.83
C SER A 92 -11.63 2.83 -1.71
N PRO A 93 -11.18 2.15 -2.78
CA PRO A 93 -10.32 2.78 -3.78
C PRO A 93 -11.20 3.72 -4.60
N ALA A 94 -10.81 4.99 -4.64
CA ALA A 94 -11.43 6.07 -5.43
C ALA A 94 -12.79 6.59 -4.94
N SER A 95 -12.74 7.70 -4.19
CA SER A 95 -13.56 8.87 -4.49
C SER A 95 -12.84 10.11 -3.97
N ASN A 96 -12.09 10.75 -4.86
CA ASN A 96 -11.74 12.16 -4.67
C ASN A 96 -13.03 12.97 -4.73
N THR A 97 -13.73 13.12 -3.62
CA THR A 97 -14.77 14.13 -3.46
C THR A 97 -14.72 14.64 -2.03
N ASN A 98 -13.78 15.56 -1.76
CA ASN A 98 -14.00 16.57 -0.74
C ASN A 98 -15.21 17.41 -1.19
N VAL A 99 -16.42 16.92 -0.96
CA VAL A 99 -17.62 17.76 -0.98
C VAL A 99 -17.93 18.06 0.47
N LEU A 100 -17.36 19.17 0.96
CA LEU A 100 -17.79 19.79 2.20
C LEU A 100 -19.19 20.36 1.95
N LEU A 101 -20.22 19.56 2.23
CA LEU A 101 -21.62 19.98 2.09
C LEU A 101 -21.91 21.10 3.09
N GLY A 102 -22.38 22.24 2.59
CA GLY A 102 -22.91 23.30 3.44
C GLY A 102 -24.24 22.87 4.10
N PRO A 103 -24.66 23.53 5.20
CA PRO A 103 -25.94 23.22 5.85
C PRO A 103 -27.10 23.34 4.86
N GLY A 104 -27.75 22.21 4.53
CA GLY A 104 -28.90 22.15 3.61
C GLY A 104 -28.65 21.50 2.24
N GLU A 105 -27.43 21.02 1.96
CA GLU A 105 -27.12 20.40 0.68
C GLU A 105 -27.41 18.89 0.68
N ILE A 106 -28.15 18.40 -0.33
CA ILE A 106 -28.66 17.02 -0.43
C ILE A 106 -28.08 16.39 -1.70
N ILE A 107 -27.34 15.28 -1.57
CA ILE A 107 -26.79 14.55 -2.71
C ILE A 107 -27.89 13.72 -3.38
N LYS A 108 -28.15 13.96 -4.66
CA LYS A 108 -29.08 13.17 -5.48
C LYS A 108 -28.31 12.07 -6.21
N SER A 109 -28.33 10.85 -5.70
CA SER A 109 -27.87 9.66 -6.44
C SER A 109 -28.97 9.15 -7.38
N SER A 110 -29.12 9.77 -8.55
CA SER A 110 -29.98 9.22 -9.62
C SER A 110 -29.25 8.13 -10.39
N GLY A 111 -29.31 6.89 -9.90
CA GLY A 111 -28.93 5.70 -10.65
C GLY A 111 -30.06 5.26 -11.58
N ARG A 112 -29.84 5.31 -12.91
CA ARG A 112 -30.66 4.58 -13.89
C ARG A 112 -29.87 3.35 -14.33
N TYR A 113 -30.30 2.17 -13.90
CA TYR A 113 -29.95 0.92 -14.57
C TYR A 113 -30.91 0.75 -15.75
N SER A 114 -30.37 0.73 -16.97
CA SER A 114 -31.10 0.23 -18.12
C SER A 114 -30.86 -1.28 -18.21
N SER A 115 -31.95 -2.05 -18.24
CA SER A 115 -31.97 -3.49 -18.45
C SER A 115 -31.50 -3.91 -19.84
#